data_AF-A0A8J7WLD3-F1
#
_entry.id   AF-A0A8J7WLD3-F1
#
_cell.length_a   1.000
_cell.length_b   1.000
_cell.length_c   1.000
_cell.angle_alpha   90.00
_cell.angle_beta   90.00
_cell.angle_gamma   90.00
#
_symmetry.space_group_name_H-M   'P 1'
#
loop_
_entity.id
_entity.type
_entity.pdbx_description
1 polymer ?
#
loop_
_entity_poly.entity_id
_entity_poly.type
_entity_poly.pdbx_seq_one_letter_code
_entity_poly.pdbx_strand_id
1 'polypeptide(L)'
;MEGTVTAEDDPAAERGPAAESATAARGDAQRGGAPAAVAAEAPAVIKSPGCGGTESGTLFDVDVPVRLPSALSPSRAGDFMQCPLLYRLRVVDKSPEPPNAAAARGTLVHAVLDRLFDLPAGGRTPDEAAALLQPEWDRLLVKDPRLGQLFGAPEDLADWLATAKSLLGRYFTLEDPNRLEPARREWFVRAVVGEGDERFVLHGVVDRLDVAPNGLLRVVDYKTGKAPSAAYEAKNLFQMKFYALVLWKLRDVVPKRLQLIFLGSGDVLTYDPDEQDLRGMEQKITAVWAAIRAAAQRREWPASPSRLCDWCSFKAGCPAHGGQVPPAPVVEFTPAS
;
A
#
# COMPACT_ATOMS: atom_id res chain seq x y z
N MET A 1 -43.76 -36.17 17.33
CA MET A 1 -44.48 -37.11 18.23
C MET A 1 -43.39 -37.78 19.05
N GLU A 2 -43.19 -37.56 20.34
CA GLU A 2 -43.91 -36.92 21.45
C GLU A 2 -42.84 -36.19 22.31
N GLY A 3 -43.05 -34.96 22.78
CA GLY A 3 -43.46 -34.67 24.17
C GLY A 3 -42.32 -34.96 25.16
N THR A 4 -41.71 -34.01 25.87
CA THR A 4 -42.30 -33.40 27.09
C THR A 4 -41.51 -32.16 27.51
N VAL A 5 -42.24 -31.12 27.94
CA VAL A 5 -41.81 -29.87 28.56
C VAL A 5 -41.75 -30.04 30.08
N THR A 6 -40.79 -29.43 30.76
CA THR A 6 -41.00 -28.78 32.08
C THR A 6 -39.98 -27.66 32.28
N ALA A 7 -40.51 -26.47 32.53
CA ALA A 7 -39.83 -25.31 33.10
C ALA A 7 -40.19 -25.21 34.58
N GLU A 8 -39.28 -24.72 35.43
CA GLU A 8 -39.58 -24.10 36.72
C GLU A 8 -38.54 -22.99 37.00
N ASP A 9 -39.06 -21.76 37.18
CA ASP A 9 -38.45 -20.57 37.80
C ASP A 9 -38.21 -20.83 39.31
N ASP A 10 -37.26 -20.21 40.04
CA ASP A 10 -37.17 -18.84 40.60
C ASP A 10 -36.33 -19.00 41.94
N PRO A 11 -35.98 -18.00 42.80
CA PRO A 11 -35.92 -16.55 42.66
C PRO A 11 -34.63 -15.89 43.22
N ALA A 12 -34.61 -14.56 43.12
CA ALA A 12 -33.64 -13.57 43.59
C ALA A 12 -33.48 -13.40 45.12
N ALA A 13 -32.33 -12.83 45.55
CA ALA A 13 -32.12 -11.87 46.65
C ALA A 13 -30.60 -11.76 46.97
N GLU A 14 -29.96 -10.68 47.43
CA GLU A 14 -30.25 -9.27 47.67
C GLU A 14 -28.93 -8.60 48.15
N ARG A 15 -28.79 -7.28 47.88
CA ARG A 15 -28.13 -6.21 48.69
C ARG A 15 -26.57 -6.17 48.86
N GLY A 16 -25.99 -5.01 48.48
CA GLY A 16 -24.61 -4.53 48.75
C GLY A 16 -24.40 -3.99 50.18
N PRO A 17 -23.69 -2.87 50.46
CA PRO A 17 -22.78 -2.00 49.68
C PRO A 17 -21.49 -1.57 50.48
N ALA A 18 -20.89 -0.42 50.10
CA ALA A 18 -19.90 0.46 50.77
C ALA A 18 -18.41 0.20 50.44
N ALA A 19 -17.61 1.11 49.84
CA ALA A 19 -17.38 2.56 49.96
C ALA A 19 -16.20 2.92 50.90
N GLU A 20 -15.57 4.06 50.56
CA GLU A 20 -14.55 4.86 51.26
C GLU A 20 -13.07 4.57 50.90
N SER A 21 -12.35 5.44 50.19
CA SER A 21 -12.01 6.89 50.31
C SER A 21 -10.63 7.10 50.96
N ALA A 22 -9.70 7.74 50.24
CA ALA A 22 -9.10 9.07 50.52
C ALA A 22 -7.58 8.86 50.76
N THR A 23 -6.61 9.74 50.49
CA THR A 23 -6.53 11.21 50.46
C THR A 23 -5.17 11.57 49.80
N ALA A 24 -5.13 12.45 48.79
CA ALA A 24 -4.53 13.79 48.80
C ALA A 24 -3.18 14.00 49.53
N ALA A 25 -2.19 14.53 48.79
CA ALA A 25 -1.24 15.52 49.30
C ALA A 25 -0.81 16.50 48.20
N ARG A 26 -1.01 17.79 48.48
CA ARG A 26 -0.60 18.97 47.70
C ARG A 26 0.85 19.34 48.03
N GLY A 27 1.52 20.01 47.10
CA GLY A 27 2.77 20.76 47.33
C GLY A 27 2.98 21.79 46.22
N ASP A 28 2.97 23.06 46.60
CA ASP A 28 2.94 24.27 45.79
C ASP A 28 4.35 24.91 45.67
N ALA A 29 4.46 25.97 44.85
CA ALA A 29 5.48 27.04 44.82
C ALA A 29 6.67 26.96 43.83
N GLN A 30 6.43 27.47 42.61
CA GLN A 30 6.88 28.76 42.05
C GLN A 30 8.34 29.30 42.18
N ARG A 31 8.76 29.95 41.07
CA ARG A 31 9.94 30.83 40.78
C ARG A 31 11.19 30.04 40.34
N GLY A 32 11.92 30.37 39.27
CA GLY A 32 12.00 31.55 38.41
C GLY A 32 13.47 31.65 37.97
N GLY A 33 13.77 31.74 36.67
CA GLY A 33 15.14 31.92 36.21
C GLY A 33 15.35 31.52 34.74
N ALA A 34 15.31 32.49 33.84
CA ALA A 34 15.96 32.41 32.54
C ALA A 34 17.49 32.39 32.72
N PRO A 35 18.25 31.81 31.77
CA PRO A 35 18.95 32.73 30.88
C PRO A 35 19.12 32.26 29.42
N ALA A 36 19.37 33.28 28.60
CA ALA A 36 20.25 33.33 27.44
C ALA A 36 19.93 32.47 26.20
N ALA A 37 19.35 33.17 25.23
CA ALA A 37 19.45 32.86 23.82
C ALA A 37 20.91 32.75 23.37
N VAL A 38 21.22 31.70 22.61
CA VAL A 38 22.41 31.63 21.78
C VAL A 38 21.92 31.33 20.37
N ALA A 39 22.01 32.34 19.52
CA ALA A 39 21.77 32.24 18.09
C ALA A 39 22.87 31.36 17.47
N ALA A 40 22.47 30.35 16.69
CA ALA A 40 23.37 29.58 15.84
C ALA A 40 23.10 29.98 14.39
N GLU A 41 24.16 30.49 13.76
CA GLU A 41 24.23 31.11 12.45
C GLU A 41 23.82 30.21 11.29
N ALA A 42 23.26 30.84 10.26
CA ALA A 42 23.03 30.26 8.95
C ALA A 42 24.38 29.90 8.26
N PRO A 43 24.48 28.74 7.58
CA PRO A 43 25.68 28.44 6.80
C PRO A 43 25.77 29.33 5.56
N ALA A 44 26.97 29.86 5.36
CA ALA A 44 27.35 30.83 4.36
C ALA A 44 27.15 30.36 2.91
N VAL A 45 26.63 31.30 2.11
CA VAL A 45 26.58 31.28 0.66
C VAL A 45 28.01 31.23 0.09
N ILE A 46 28.40 30.10 -0.48
CA ILE A 46 29.62 30.01 -1.29
C ILE A 46 29.28 30.54 -2.70
N LYS A 47 29.94 31.65 -3.05
CA LYS A 47 29.85 32.32 -4.35
C LYS A 47 30.42 31.42 -5.45
N SER A 48 29.63 31.23 -6.51
CA SER A 48 30.08 30.66 -7.79
C SER A 48 31.14 31.57 -8.45
N PRO A 49 32.22 31.02 -9.03
CA PRO A 49 32.98 31.71 -10.06
C PRO A 49 32.33 31.43 -11.41
N GLY A 50 31.84 32.47 -12.08
CA GLY A 50 31.53 32.40 -13.51
C GLY A 50 32.81 32.51 -14.33
N CYS A 51 32.90 31.71 -15.40
CA CYS A 51 33.52 32.11 -16.66
C CYS A 51 33.13 31.11 -17.76
N GLY A 52 32.92 31.66 -18.95
CA GLY A 52 32.29 30.99 -20.08
C GLY A 52 33.10 29.86 -20.72
N GLY A 53 32.35 29.02 -21.43
CA GLY A 53 32.86 27.95 -22.27
C GLY A 53 31.67 27.38 -23.04
N THR A 54 31.52 27.81 -24.29
CA THR A 54 30.63 27.20 -25.27
C THR A 54 31.14 25.80 -25.58
N GLU A 55 30.57 24.77 -24.97
CA GLU A 55 30.75 23.39 -25.41
C GLU A 55 29.40 22.68 -25.52
N SER A 56 29.01 22.46 -26.77
CA SER A 56 27.97 21.54 -27.18
C SER A 56 28.41 20.12 -26.82
N GLY A 57 28.07 19.65 -25.62
CA GLY A 57 28.38 18.30 -25.13
C GLY A 57 27.11 17.49 -24.91
N THR A 58 26.90 16.47 -25.74
CA THR A 58 25.92 15.40 -25.54
C THR A 58 26.26 14.62 -24.26
N LEU A 59 25.64 14.98 -23.14
CA LEU A 59 25.74 14.29 -21.85
C LEU A 59 24.51 13.40 -21.62
N PHE A 60 24.39 12.32 -22.41
CA PHE A 60 23.65 11.15 -21.98
C PHE A 60 24.62 9.98 -22.06
N ASP A 61 25.38 9.78 -20.98
CA ASP A 61 26.28 8.64 -20.84
C ASP A 61 25.42 7.37 -20.73
N VAL A 62 25.19 6.72 -21.88
CA VAL A 62 24.31 5.56 -22.06
C VAL A 62 24.90 4.26 -21.50
N ASP A 63 26.08 4.32 -20.89
CA ASP A 63 26.88 3.14 -20.53
C ASP A 63 26.95 2.84 -19.03
N VAL A 64 26.34 3.65 -18.15
CA VAL A 64 26.23 3.27 -16.73
C VAL A 64 25.05 2.31 -16.54
N PRO A 65 25.29 1.05 -16.11
CA PRO A 65 24.22 0.08 -15.94
C PRO A 65 23.30 0.46 -14.77
N VAL A 66 21.98 0.36 -15.01
CA VAL A 66 20.97 0.47 -13.97
C VAL A 66 20.98 -0.82 -13.16
N ARG A 67 21.36 -0.72 -11.88
CA ARG A 67 21.35 -1.85 -10.95
C ARG A 67 19.98 -1.98 -10.28
N LEU A 68 19.31 -3.10 -10.52
CA LEU A 68 18.03 -3.43 -9.92
C LEU A 68 18.17 -4.63 -8.98
N PRO A 69 17.50 -4.61 -7.82
CA PRO A 69 17.42 -5.81 -7.00
C PRO A 69 16.69 -6.92 -7.77
N SER A 70 17.14 -8.17 -7.60
CA SER A 70 16.36 -9.36 -7.98
C SER A 70 15.12 -9.49 -7.10
N ALA A 71 14.16 -8.59 -7.29
CA ALA A 71 12.99 -8.46 -6.45
C ALA A 71 11.77 -8.06 -7.27
N LEU A 72 10.64 -8.71 -7.01
CA LEU A 72 9.39 -8.52 -7.72
C LEU A 72 8.26 -8.29 -6.71
N SER A 73 7.44 -7.28 -6.99
CA SER A 73 6.21 -6.98 -6.24
C SER A 73 4.98 -7.29 -7.10
N PRO A 74 3.78 -7.44 -6.51
CA PRO A 74 2.59 -7.75 -7.29
C PRO A 74 2.25 -6.64 -8.30
N SER A 75 2.44 -5.38 -7.92
CA SER A 75 2.25 -4.23 -8.81
C SER A 75 3.24 -4.22 -9.97
N ARG A 76 4.53 -4.48 -9.70
CA ARG A 76 5.58 -4.57 -10.73
C ARG A 76 5.34 -5.72 -11.69
N ALA A 77 4.96 -6.89 -11.18
CA ALA A 77 4.57 -8.02 -12.03
C ALA A 77 3.36 -7.66 -12.91
N GLY A 78 2.36 -7.00 -12.32
CA GLY A 78 1.19 -6.48 -13.03
C GLY A 78 1.55 -5.51 -14.15
N ASP A 79 2.45 -4.56 -13.90
CA ASP A 79 2.91 -3.58 -14.89
C ASP A 79 3.58 -4.27 -16.08
N PHE A 80 4.48 -5.25 -15.83
CA PHE A 80 5.16 -5.98 -16.90
C PHE A 80 4.19 -6.82 -17.72
N MET A 81 3.30 -7.57 -17.06
CA MET A 81 2.28 -8.36 -17.74
C MET A 81 1.31 -7.49 -18.56
N GLN A 82 1.04 -6.26 -18.11
CA GLN A 82 0.18 -5.32 -18.84
C GLN A 82 0.92 -4.72 -20.05
N CYS A 83 2.16 -4.27 -19.86
CA CYS A 83 2.98 -3.65 -20.90
C CYS A 83 4.45 -3.64 -20.44
N PRO A 84 5.36 -4.38 -21.10
CA PRO A 84 6.79 -4.37 -20.76
C PRO A 84 7.41 -2.97 -20.81
N LEU A 85 6.98 -2.11 -21.73
CA LEU A 85 7.43 -0.71 -21.77
C LEU A 85 6.99 0.09 -20.54
N LEU A 86 5.78 -0.14 -20.01
CA LEU A 86 5.32 0.51 -18.77
C LEU A 86 6.20 0.11 -17.59
N TYR A 87 6.51 -1.18 -17.47
CA TYR A 87 7.43 -1.67 -16.44
C TYR A 87 8.79 -0.99 -16.55
N ARG A 88 9.34 -0.92 -17.76
CA ARG A 88 10.63 -0.25 -18.00
C ARG A 88 10.59 1.19 -17.52
N LEU A 89 9.64 1.99 -18.01
CA LEU A 89 9.58 3.43 -17.71
C LEU A 89 9.41 3.69 -16.21
N ARG A 90 8.61 2.88 -15.51
CA ARG A 90 8.35 3.07 -14.07
C ARG A 90 9.42 2.48 -13.16
N VAL A 91 9.93 1.29 -13.47
CA VAL A 91 10.80 0.52 -12.56
C VAL A 91 12.28 0.66 -12.90
N VAL A 92 12.61 0.60 -14.19
CA VAL A 92 13.99 0.67 -14.69
C VAL A 92 14.41 2.14 -14.79
N ASP A 93 13.68 2.91 -15.60
CA ASP A 93 14.04 4.29 -15.92
C ASP A 93 13.62 5.26 -14.79
N LYS A 94 12.70 4.84 -13.91
CA LYS A 94 12.10 5.66 -12.83
C LYS A 94 11.60 7.01 -13.35
N SER A 95 11.00 6.99 -14.53
CA SER A 95 10.46 8.17 -15.18
C SER A 95 9.41 8.84 -14.27
N PRO A 96 9.46 10.16 -14.11
CA PRO A 96 8.53 10.86 -13.23
C PRO A 96 7.10 10.73 -13.73
N GLU A 97 6.19 10.38 -12.83
CA GLU A 97 4.75 10.41 -13.07
C GLU A 97 4.14 11.65 -12.39
N PRO A 98 3.17 12.30 -13.03
CA PRO A 98 2.43 13.39 -12.41
C PRO A 98 1.67 12.85 -11.17
N PRO A 99 1.50 13.68 -10.13
CA PRO A 99 0.67 13.29 -9.00
C PRO A 99 -0.75 13.00 -9.47
N ASN A 100 -1.39 12.00 -8.88
CA ASN A 100 -2.72 11.56 -9.27
C ASN A 100 -3.66 11.56 -8.06
N ALA A 101 -4.74 12.34 -8.14
CA ALA A 101 -5.70 12.50 -7.04
C ALA A 101 -6.40 11.18 -6.64
N ALA A 102 -6.62 10.25 -7.57
CA ALA A 102 -7.21 8.95 -7.23
C ALA A 102 -6.21 8.04 -6.51
N ALA A 103 -4.94 8.03 -6.93
CA ALA A 103 -3.88 7.29 -6.26
C ALA A 103 -3.62 7.85 -4.85
N ALA A 104 -3.53 9.18 -4.72
CA ALA A 104 -3.38 9.86 -3.44
C ALA A 104 -4.52 9.52 -2.47
N ARG A 105 -5.76 9.41 -2.99
CA ARG A 105 -6.94 9.05 -2.19
C ARG A 105 -6.84 7.62 -1.68
N GLY A 106 -6.35 6.71 -2.53
CA GLY A 106 -6.04 5.33 -2.15
C GLY A 106 -5.09 5.28 -0.96
N THR A 107 -3.93 5.94 -1.09
CA THR A 107 -2.91 6.00 -0.04
C THR A 107 -3.45 6.64 1.24
N LEU A 108 -4.22 7.73 1.15
CA LEU A 108 -4.81 8.40 2.30
C LEU A 108 -5.80 7.48 3.04
N VAL A 109 -6.70 6.83 2.33
CA VAL A 109 -7.68 5.91 2.94
C VAL A 109 -6.99 4.73 3.60
N HIS A 110 -5.95 4.15 2.97
CA HIS A 110 -5.14 3.09 3.57
C HIS A 110 -4.46 3.55 4.86
N ALA A 111 -3.82 4.73 4.84
CA ALA A 111 -3.17 5.29 6.02
C ALA A 111 -4.15 5.53 7.18
N VAL A 112 -5.36 6.02 6.89
CA VAL A 112 -6.40 6.20 7.92
C VAL A 112 -6.88 4.85 8.45
N LEU A 113 -7.13 3.87 7.58
CA LEU A 113 -7.56 2.53 8.02
C LEU A 113 -6.49 1.81 8.83
N ASP A 114 -5.21 1.99 8.49
CA ASP A 114 -4.12 1.55 9.34
C ASP A 114 -4.25 2.22 10.71
N ARG A 115 -4.18 3.56 10.77
CA ARG A 115 -4.19 4.32 12.03
C ARG A 115 -5.42 4.13 12.90
N LEU A 116 -6.57 3.84 12.31
CA LEU A 116 -7.80 3.56 13.05
C LEU A 116 -7.62 2.41 14.05
N PHE A 117 -6.82 1.39 13.71
CA PHE A 117 -6.55 0.25 14.60
C PHE A 117 -5.49 0.53 15.67
N ASP A 118 -4.87 1.73 15.69
CA ASP A 118 -4.09 2.18 16.85
C ASP A 118 -5.00 2.53 18.03
N LEU A 119 -6.28 2.83 17.77
CA LEU A 119 -7.29 3.05 18.80
C LEU A 119 -7.73 1.71 19.43
N PRO A 120 -8.07 1.70 20.73
CA PRO A 120 -8.63 0.52 21.38
C PRO A 120 -10.00 0.17 20.79
N ALA A 121 -10.38 -1.11 20.87
CA ALA A 121 -11.74 -1.54 20.59
C ALA A 121 -12.75 -0.74 21.44
N GLY A 122 -13.84 -0.31 20.81
CA GLY A 122 -14.82 0.65 21.34
C GLY A 122 -14.57 2.09 20.88
N GLY A 123 -13.32 2.46 20.58
CA GLY A 123 -12.94 3.79 20.08
C GLY A 123 -12.85 3.89 18.56
N ARG A 124 -12.98 2.78 17.82
CA ARG A 124 -12.83 2.77 16.36
C ARG A 124 -14.17 3.14 15.72
N THR A 125 -14.45 4.44 15.64
CA THR A 125 -15.73 4.98 15.15
C THR A 125 -15.57 5.70 13.79
N PRO A 126 -16.68 5.92 13.05
CA PRO A 126 -16.64 6.71 11.83
C PRO A 126 -16.12 8.14 12.03
N ASP A 127 -16.41 8.75 13.19
CA ASP A 127 -15.97 10.11 13.50
C ASP A 127 -14.46 10.16 13.78
N GLU A 128 -13.93 9.18 14.51
CA GLU A 128 -12.48 9.05 14.72
C GLU A 128 -11.73 8.80 13.40
N ALA A 129 -12.27 7.92 12.54
CA ALA A 129 -11.70 7.72 11.21
C ALA A 129 -11.71 9.02 10.37
N ALA A 130 -12.77 9.81 10.45
CA ALA A 130 -12.84 11.10 9.76
C ALA A 130 -11.85 12.13 10.34
N ALA A 131 -11.65 12.14 11.65
CA ALA A 131 -10.69 13.02 12.32
C ALA A 131 -9.23 12.74 11.92
N LEU A 132 -8.92 11.51 11.52
CA LEU A 132 -7.60 11.11 11.03
C LEU A 132 -7.28 11.59 9.60
N LEU A 133 -8.27 12.01 8.80
CA LEU A 133 -8.06 12.39 7.39
C LEU A 133 -7.09 13.57 7.22
N GLN A 134 -7.29 14.65 7.95
CA GLN A 134 -6.45 15.84 7.81
C GLN A 134 -5.00 15.58 8.27
N PRO A 135 -4.75 15.01 9.46
CA PRO A 135 -3.38 14.67 9.88
C PRO A 135 -2.66 13.72 8.93
N GLU A 136 -3.36 12.72 8.37
CA GLU A 136 -2.75 11.80 7.39
C GLU A 136 -2.48 12.49 6.05
N TRP A 137 -3.35 13.40 5.61
CA TRP A 137 -3.09 14.21 4.43
C TRP A 137 -1.83 15.07 4.59
N ASP A 138 -1.69 15.75 5.73
CA ASP A 138 -0.51 16.56 6.03
C ASP A 138 0.77 15.70 6.04
N ARG A 139 0.71 14.47 6.59
CA ARG A 139 1.82 13.51 6.53
C ARG A 139 2.16 13.10 5.09
N LEU A 140 1.17 12.92 4.22
CA LEU A 140 1.40 12.63 2.81
C LEU A 140 2.07 13.81 2.09
N LEU A 141 1.68 15.05 2.38
CA LEU A 141 2.32 16.25 1.83
C LEU A 141 3.79 16.36 2.25
N VAL A 142 4.14 15.99 3.48
CA VAL A 142 5.54 15.95 3.92
C VAL A 142 6.34 14.90 3.14
N LYS A 143 5.74 13.73 2.86
CA LYS A 143 6.40 12.66 2.11
C LYS A 143 6.54 12.96 0.62
N ASP A 144 5.53 13.57 0.01
CA ASP A 144 5.53 13.97 -1.39
C ASP A 144 4.89 15.37 -1.55
N PRO A 145 5.72 16.44 -1.49
CA PRO A 145 5.24 17.81 -1.63
C PRO A 145 4.52 18.11 -2.96
N ARG A 146 4.73 17.28 -4.00
CA ARG A 146 4.06 17.44 -5.29
C ARG A 146 2.55 17.21 -5.19
N LEU A 147 2.08 16.47 -4.18
CA LEU A 147 0.66 16.27 -3.91
C LEU A 147 -0.05 17.60 -3.60
N GLY A 148 0.65 18.61 -3.08
CA GLY A 148 0.11 19.94 -2.86
C GLY A 148 -0.29 20.67 -4.14
N GLN A 149 0.15 20.19 -5.31
CA GLN A 149 -0.19 20.74 -6.63
C GLN A 149 -1.49 20.15 -7.21
N LEU A 150 -2.09 19.16 -6.53
CA LEU A 150 -3.30 18.49 -7.03
C LEU A 150 -4.56 19.35 -6.97
N PHE A 151 -4.60 20.33 -6.05
CA PHE A 151 -5.78 21.12 -5.75
C PHE A 151 -5.43 22.60 -5.86
N GLY A 152 -6.20 23.34 -6.66
CA GLY A 152 -5.94 24.75 -6.94
C GLY A 152 -6.47 25.67 -5.84
N ALA A 153 -7.55 25.25 -5.17
CA ALA A 153 -8.17 25.97 -4.07
C ALA A 153 -8.37 25.08 -2.83
N PRO A 154 -8.41 25.65 -1.61
CA PRO A 154 -8.73 24.90 -0.39
C PRO A 154 -10.06 24.14 -0.44
N GLU A 155 -11.05 24.69 -1.14
CA GLU A 155 -12.37 24.08 -1.32
C GLU A 155 -12.28 22.77 -2.12
N ASP A 156 -11.44 22.73 -3.16
CA ASP A 156 -11.21 21.51 -3.96
C ASP A 156 -10.65 20.37 -3.10
N LEU A 157 -9.74 20.71 -2.17
CA LEU A 157 -9.19 19.75 -1.22
C LEU A 157 -10.27 19.27 -0.24
N ALA A 158 -11.09 20.17 0.29
CA ALA A 158 -12.17 19.81 1.21
C ALA A 158 -13.18 18.85 0.57
N ASP A 159 -13.61 19.14 -0.67
CA ASP A 159 -14.50 18.27 -1.45
C ASP A 159 -13.84 16.91 -1.71
N TRP A 160 -12.56 16.89 -2.07
CA TRP A 160 -11.83 15.66 -2.28
C TRP A 160 -11.69 14.82 -1.00
N LEU A 161 -11.39 15.46 0.15
CA LEU A 161 -11.36 14.79 1.47
C LEU A 161 -12.73 14.25 1.86
N ALA A 162 -13.81 14.93 1.51
CA ALA A 162 -15.17 14.42 1.70
C ALA A 162 -15.40 13.13 0.89
N THR A 163 -14.81 12.99 -0.31
CA THR A 163 -14.85 11.71 -1.05
C THR A 163 -14.12 10.58 -0.30
N ALA A 164 -12.97 10.88 0.32
CA ALA A 164 -12.25 9.90 1.15
C ALA A 164 -13.06 9.51 2.41
N LYS A 165 -13.68 10.50 3.06
CA LYS A 165 -14.60 10.28 4.19
C LYS A 165 -15.77 9.36 3.82
N SER A 166 -16.34 9.51 2.63
CA SER A 166 -17.41 8.63 2.15
C SER A 166 -16.94 7.17 1.99
N LEU A 167 -15.72 6.95 1.50
CA LEU A 167 -15.13 5.61 1.40
C LEU A 167 -14.91 4.98 2.79
N LEU A 168 -14.42 5.76 3.74
CA LEU A 168 -14.28 5.33 5.14
C LEU A 168 -15.64 5.01 5.76
N GLY A 169 -16.66 5.86 5.56
CA GLY A 169 -18.02 5.57 6.01
C GLY A 169 -18.54 4.25 5.45
N ARG A 170 -18.24 3.93 4.19
CA ARG A 170 -18.60 2.64 3.59
C ARG A 170 -17.86 1.46 4.22
N TYR A 171 -16.62 1.62 4.67
CA TYR A 171 -15.92 0.55 5.40
C TYR A 171 -16.72 0.09 6.63
N PHE A 172 -17.27 1.02 7.41
CA PHE A 172 -18.07 0.71 8.60
C PHE A 172 -19.41 0.02 8.30
N THR A 173 -19.88 0.04 7.05
CA THR A 173 -21.07 -0.75 6.64
C THR A 173 -20.71 -2.18 6.27
N LEU A 174 -19.44 -2.47 6.00
CA LEU A 174 -18.95 -3.77 5.54
C LEU A 174 -18.38 -4.61 6.68
N GLU A 175 -17.67 -3.97 7.61
CA GLU A 175 -17.12 -4.62 8.79
C GLU A 175 -17.21 -3.69 10.02
N ASP A 176 -17.31 -4.28 11.21
CA ASP A 176 -17.17 -3.55 12.47
C ASP A 176 -15.73 -3.68 12.99
N PRO A 177 -14.91 -2.60 12.93
CA PRO A 177 -13.51 -2.64 13.37
C PRO A 177 -13.35 -2.86 14.88
N ASN A 178 -14.40 -2.66 15.69
CA ASN A 178 -14.35 -2.91 17.14
C ASN A 178 -14.43 -4.40 17.48
N ARG A 179 -14.76 -5.24 16.50
CA ARG A 179 -14.81 -6.70 16.64
C ARG A 179 -13.61 -7.41 16.04
N LEU A 180 -12.62 -6.65 15.59
CA LEU A 180 -11.44 -7.16 14.88
C LEU A 180 -10.18 -6.78 15.65
N GLU A 181 -9.24 -7.70 15.75
CA GLU A 181 -7.89 -7.45 16.25
C GLU A 181 -6.89 -7.97 15.22
N PRO A 182 -6.49 -7.14 14.25
CA PRO A 182 -5.57 -7.58 13.21
C PRO A 182 -4.22 -7.97 13.78
N ALA A 183 -3.68 -9.11 13.35
CA ALA A 183 -2.37 -9.57 13.81
C ALA A 183 -1.23 -8.73 13.23
N ARG A 184 -1.41 -8.20 12.00
CA ARG A 184 -0.51 -7.25 11.35
C ARG A 184 -1.31 -6.29 10.48
N ARG A 185 -0.79 -5.07 10.31
CA ARG A 185 -1.26 -4.02 9.40
C ARG A 185 -0.08 -3.45 8.64
N GLU A 186 -0.31 -2.99 7.41
CA GLU A 186 0.72 -2.38 6.54
C GLU A 186 2.04 -3.19 6.56
N TRP A 187 1.91 -4.53 6.51
CA TRP A 187 3.02 -5.41 6.79
C TRP A 187 3.87 -5.62 5.55
N PHE A 188 5.10 -5.09 5.58
CA PHE A 188 6.10 -5.42 4.58
C PHE A 188 6.52 -6.89 4.70
N VAL A 189 6.19 -7.67 3.68
CA VAL A 189 6.52 -9.09 3.56
C VAL A 189 7.55 -9.30 2.47
N ARG A 190 8.45 -10.27 2.69
CA ARG A 190 9.42 -10.73 1.69
C ARG A 190 9.61 -12.24 1.76
N ALA A 191 9.75 -12.91 0.63
CA ALA A 191 10.11 -14.32 0.54
C ALA A 191 11.02 -14.56 -0.65
N VAL A 192 12.01 -15.43 -0.51
CA VAL A 192 12.89 -15.85 -1.61
C VAL A 192 12.25 -17.01 -2.36
N VAL A 193 12.29 -16.97 -3.69
CA VAL A 193 11.82 -18.03 -4.59
C VAL A 193 12.87 -18.31 -5.67
N GLY A 194 12.80 -19.51 -6.26
CA GLY A 194 13.79 -20.01 -7.22
C GLY A 194 15.03 -20.59 -6.56
N GLU A 195 15.97 -21.06 -7.39
CA GLU A 195 17.21 -21.71 -6.96
C GLU A 195 18.42 -21.15 -7.70
N GLY A 196 19.62 -21.32 -7.13
CA GLY A 196 20.88 -20.88 -7.75
C GLY A 196 20.87 -19.40 -8.15
N ASP A 197 21.29 -19.12 -9.38
CA ASP A 197 21.34 -17.78 -9.99
C ASP A 197 19.96 -17.27 -10.43
N GLU A 198 18.95 -18.14 -10.41
CA GLU A 198 17.60 -17.75 -10.78
C GLU A 198 16.80 -17.17 -9.62
N ARG A 199 17.35 -17.22 -8.39
CA ARG A 199 16.71 -16.72 -7.17
C ARG A 199 16.30 -15.26 -7.25
N PHE A 200 15.11 -14.97 -6.73
CA PHE A 200 14.60 -13.61 -6.60
C PHE A 200 13.68 -13.48 -5.39
N VAL A 201 13.48 -12.24 -4.94
CA VAL A 201 12.68 -11.90 -3.77
C VAL A 201 11.28 -11.49 -4.23
N LEU A 202 10.26 -12.19 -3.76
CA LEU A 202 8.90 -11.69 -3.77
C LEU A 202 8.74 -10.72 -2.60
N HIS A 203 8.20 -9.53 -2.82
CA HIS A 203 7.93 -8.58 -1.74
C HIS A 203 6.68 -7.74 -1.97
N GLY A 204 6.16 -7.16 -0.90
CA GLY A 204 5.08 -6.19 -0.98
C GLY A 204 4.56 -5.84 0.40
N VAL A 205 3.44 -5.12 0.44
CA VAL A 205 2.80 -4.66 1.67
C VAL A 205 1.41 -5.27 1.73
N VAL A 206 1.12 -6.00 2.80
CA VAL A 206 -0.21 -6.54 3.09
C VAL A 206 -0.95 -5.53 3.97
N ASP A 207 -2.04 -4.96 3.46
CA ASP A 207 -2.83 -3.94 4.19
C ASP A 207 -3.26 -4.45 5.57
N ARG A 208 -3.85 -5.64 5.63
CA ARG A 208 -4.28 -6.26 6.89
C ARG A 208 -4.19 -7.79 6.86
N LEU A 209 -3.65 -8.36 7.94
CA LEU A 209 -3.63 -9.80 8.18
C LEU A 209 -4.34 -10.12 9.50
N ASP A 210 -5.42 -10.87 9.40
CA ASP A 210 -6.15 -11.39 10.56
C ASP A 210 -5.74 -12.84 10.82
N VAL A 211 -5.64 -13.21 12.10
CA VAL A 211 -5.34 -14.58 12.54
C VAL A 211 -6.43 -15.02 13.49
N ALA A 212 -7.18 -16.06 13.12
CA ALA A 212 -8.20 -16.63 13.99
C ALA A 212 -7.55 -17.39 15.17
N PRO A 213 -8.28 -17.66 16.27
CA PRO A 213 -7.75 -18.41 17.42
C PRO A 213 -7.21 -19.80 17.07
N ASN A 214 -7.74 -20.43 16.02
CA ASN A 214 -7.26 -21.71 15.49
C ASN A 214 -6.07 -21.59 14.52
N GLY A 215 -5.47 -20.40 14.39
CA GLY A 215 -4.32 -20.13 13.53
C GLY A 215 -4.63 -19.88 12.06
N LEU A 216 -5.90 -19.97 11.64
CA LEU A 216 -6.27 -19.71 10.25
C LEU A 216 -6.05 -18.24 9.88
N LEU A 217 -5.40 -18.02 8.73
CA LEU A 217 -5.05 -16.68 8.25
C LEU A 217 -6.12 -16.15 7.29
N ARG A 218 -6.50 -14.88 7.46
CA ARG A 218 -7.27 -14.11 6.48
C ARG A 218 -6.47 -12.88 6.03
N VAL A 219 -6.19 -12.81 4.74
CA VAL A 219 -5.50 -11.67 4.12
C VAL A 219 -6.54 -10.70 3.57
N VAL A 220 -6.45 -9.43 3.94
CA VAL A 220 -7.39 -8.39 3.52
C VAL A 220 -6.63 -7.27 2.82
N ASP A 221 -7.15 -6.82 1.67
CA ASP A 221 -6.67 -5.65 0.94
C ASP A 221 -7.86 -4.73 0.62
N TYR A 222 -7.67 -3.43 0.84
CA TYR A 222 -8.69 -2.42 0.66
C TYR A 222 -8.57 -1.79 -0.73
N LYS A 223 -9.67 -1.72 -1.48
CA LYS A 223 -9.71 -1.04 -2.77
C LYS A 223 -10.63 0.17 -2.72
N THR A 224 -10.12 1.35 -3.05
CA THR A 224 -10.92 2.60 -3.10
C THR A 224 -11.75 2.75 -4.39
N GLY A 225 -11.48 1.90 -5.39
CA GLY A 225 -12.27 1.82 -6.61
C GLY A 225 -13.52 0.93 -6.45
N LYS A 226 -14.32 0.86 -7.53
CA LYS A 226 -15.44 -0.09 -7.63
C LYS A 226 -14.94 -1.51 -7.88
N ALA A 227 -15.72 -2.50 -7.47
CA ALA A 227 -15.48 -3.89 -7.83
C ALA A 227 -15.45 -4.06 -9.37
N PRO A 228 -14.52 -4.88 -9.90
CA PRO A 228 -14.52 -5.24 -11.30
C PRO A 228 -15.76 -6.07 -11.64
N SER A 229 -16.12 -6.17 -12.92
CA SER A 229 -17.01 -7.24 -13.36
C SER A 229 -16.30 -8.60 -13.30
N ALA A 230 -17.06 -9.69 -13.29
CA ALA A 230 -16.54 -11.07 -13.21
C ALA A 230 -15.41 -11.35 -14.21
N ALA A 231 -15.48 -10.78 -15.41
CA ALA A 231 -14.46 -10.92 -16.46
C ALA A 231 -13.07 -10.35 -16.08
N TYR A 232 -12.99 -9.45 -15.10
CA TYR A 232 -11.76 -8.77 -14.69
C TYR A 232 -11.31 -9.13 -13.25
N GLU A 233 -12.02 -10.04 -12.57
CA GLU A 233 -11.65 -10.51 -11.22
C GLU A 233 -10.27 -11.17 -11.18
N ALA A 234 -9.86 -11.83 -12.26
CA ALA A 234 -8.58 -12.53 -12.35
C ALA A 234 -7.36 -11.64 -12.05
N LYS A 235 -7.38 -10.37 -12.43
CA LYS A 235 -6.29 -9.42 -12.12
C LYS A 235 -6.20 -9.12 -10.62
N ASN A 236 -7.35 -8.96 -9.98
CA ASN A 236 -7.43 -8.67 -8.55
C ASN A 236 -7.05 -9.90 -7.72
N LEU A 237 -7.51 -11.09 -8.14
CA LEU A 237 -7.11 -12.35 -7.52
C LEU A 237 -5.61 -12.64 -7.69
N PHE A 238 -4.96 -12.22 -8.79
CA PHE A 238 -3.51 -12.35 -8.94
C PHE A 238 -2.75 -11.64 -7.82
N GLN A 239 -3.09 -10.39 -7.51
CA GLN A 239 -2.44 -9.65 -6.42
C GLN A 239 -2.63 -10.37 -5.07
N MET A 240 -3.82 -10.89 -4.81
CA MET A 240 -4.10 -11.59 -3.55
C MET A 240 -3.39 -12.94 -3.46
N LYS A 241 -3.37 -13.73 -4.53
CA LYS A 241 -2.63 -15.00 -4.59
C LYS A 241 -1.11 -14.77 -4.46
N PHE A 242 -0.60 -13.62 -4.90
CA PHE A 242 0.78 -13.23 -4.69
C PHE A 242 1.11 -13.11 -3.19
N TYR A 243 0.31 -12.35 -2.44
CA TYR A 243 0.51 -12.22 -0.99
C TYR A 243 0.32 -13.55 -0.26
N ALA A 244 -0.65 -14.35 -0.69
CA ALA A 244 -0.87 -15.67 -0.14
C ALA A 244 0.37 -16.57 -0.30
N LEU A 245 1.00 -16.56 -1.48
CA LEU A 245 2.24 -17.27 -1.74
C LEU A 245 3.39 -16.78 -0.84
N VAL A 246 3.58 -15.46 -0.71
CA VAL A 246 4.64 -14.91 0.16
C VAL A 246 4.43 -15.34 1.61
N LEU A 247 3.19 -15.28 2.10
CA LEU A 247 2.84 -15.70 3.46
C LEU A 247 3.04 -17.21 3.65
N TRP A 248 2.68 -18.03 2.66
CA TRP A 248 2.90 -19.47 2.71
C TRP A 248 4.40 -19.79 2.81
N LYS A 249 5.26 -19.16 2.00
CA LYS A 249 6.72 -19.33 2.09
C LYS A 249 7.30 -18.87 3.44
N LEU A 250 6.69 -17.87 4.07
CA LEU A 250 7.15 -17.31 5.35
C LEU A 250 6.70 -18.10 6.57
N ARG A 251 5.51 -18.70 6.53
CA ARG A 251 4.85 -19.30 7.71
C ARG A 251 4.53 -20.78 7.58
N ASP A 252 4.73 -21.35 6.39
CA ASP A 252 4.33 -22.71 6.05
C ASP A 252 2.84 -22.99 6.28
N VAL A 253 2.01 -21.94 6.17
CA VAL A 253 0.55 -22.01 6.30
C VAL A 253 -0.09 -21.31 5.11
N VAL A 254 -0.90 -22.04 4.35
CA VAL A 254 -1.74 -21.48 3.30
C VAL A 254 -2.83 -20.62 3.93
N PRO A 255 -2.96 -19.32 3.57
CA PRO A 255 -4.04 -18.52 4.09
C PRO A 255 -5.41 -19.10 3.73
N LYS A 256 -6.31 -19.18 4.71
CA LYS A 256 -7.61 -19.80 4.50
C LYS A 256 -8.53 -18.94 3.64
N ARG A 257 -8.37 -17.62 3.71
CA ARG A 257 -9.20 -16.65 2.99
C ARG A 257 -8.39 -15.45 2.53
N LEU A 258 -8.64 -15.05 1.29
CA LEU A 258 -8.24 -13.78 0.69
C LEU A 258 -9.50 -12.93 0.53
N GLN A 259 -9.44 -11.68 0.94
CA GLN A 259 -10.58 -10.77 0.93
C GLN A 259 -10.19 -9.42 0.35
N LEU A 260 -10.94 -8.97 -0.64
CA LEU A 260 -10.83 -7.64 -1.21
C LEU A 260 -12.08 -6.84 -0.84
N ILE A 261 -11.87 -5.71 -0.17
CA ILE A 261 -12.97 -4.83 0.25
C ILE A 261 -12.99 -3.63 -0.69
N PHE A 262 -13.99 -3.57 -1.57
CA PHE A 262 -14.16 -2.48 -2.53
C PHE A 262 -14.96 -1.34 -1.91
N LEU A 263 -14.26 -0.42 -1.27
CA LEU A 263 -14.83 0.77 -0.63
C LEU A 263 -15.52 1.69 -1.62
N GLY A 264 -15.22 1.62 -2.92
CA GLY A 264 -15.89 2.44 -3.94
C GLY A 264 -17.31 1.98 -4.29
N SER A 265 -17.62 0.69 -4.11
CA SER A 265 -18.93 0.11 -4.44
C SER A 265 -19.64 -0.57 -3.27
N GLY A 266 -18.92 -0.91 -2.19
CA GLY A 266 -19.47 -1.63 -1.04
C GLY A 266 -19.48 -3.14 -1.21
N ASP A 267 -18.69 -3.67 -2.15
CA ASP A 267 -18.62 -5.10 -2.40
C ASP A 267 -17.43 -5.72 -1.67
N VAL A 268 -17.59 -6.98 -1.27
CA VAL A 268 -16.51 -7.80 -0.73
C VAL A 268 -16.33 -9.02 -1.62
N LEU A 269 -15.16 -9.12 -2.26
CA LEU A 269 -14.77 -10.32 -3.01
C LEU A 269 -13.93 -11.22 -2.10
N THR A 270 -14.28 -12.50 -2.05
CA THR A 270 -13.53 -13.50 -1.27
C THR A 270 -13.04 -14.63 -2.16
N TYR A 271 -11.90 -15.20 -1.79
CA TYR A 271 -11.33 -16.38 -2.43
C TYR A 271 -10.59 -17.21 -1.38
N ASP A 272 -10.87 -18.51 -1.34
CA ASP A 272 -10.25 -19.43 -0.39
C ASP A 272 -9.23 -20.30 -1.17
N PRO A 273 -7.92 -19.96 -1.15
CA PRO A 273 -6.93 -20.64 -1.96
C PRO A 273 -6.55 -22.00 -1.37
N ASP A 274 -6.07 -22.89 -2.24
CA ASP A 274 -5.40 -24.14 -1.85
C ASP A 274 -3.91 -24.12 -2.23
N GLU A 275 -3.19 -25.20 -1.92
CA GLU A 275 -1.77 -25.32 -2.28
C GLU A 275 -1.53 -25.33 -3.80
N GLN A 276 -2.44 -25.94 -4.57
CA GLN A 276 -2.28 -26.07 -6.02
C GLN A 276 -2.36 -24.70 -6.68
N ASP A 277 -3.29 -23.85 -6.23
CA ASP A 277 -3.38 -22.45 -6.60
C ASP A 277 -2.06 -21.71 -6.39
N LEU A 278 -1.45 -21.87 -5.21
CA LEU A 278 -0.24 -21.15 -4.85
C LEU A 278 0.99 -21.68 -5.60
N ARG A 279 1.08 -22.99 -5.85
CA ARG A 279 2.11 -23.57 -6.72
C ARG A 279 2.00 -23.06 -8.15
N GLY A 280 0.78 -22.99 -8.70
CA GLY A 280 0.53 -22.41 -10.02
C GLY A 280 0.87 -20.93 -10.08
N MET A 281 0.58 -20.19 -8.99
CA MET A 281 0.97 -18.80 -8.86
C MET A 281 2.49 -18.62 -8.84
N GLU A 282 3.22 -19.46 -8.09
CA GLU A 282 4.68 -19.45 -8.05
C GLU A 282 5.28 -19.69 -9.44
N GLN A 283 4.79 -20.71 -10.17
CA GLN A 283 5.21 -20.98 -11.55
C GLN A 283 4.99 -19.78 -12.46
N LYS A 284 3.80 -19.16 -12.39
CA LYS A 284 3.46 -17.97 -13.17
C LYS A 284 4.40 -16.80 -12.86
N ILE A 285 4.66 -16.52 -11.58
CA ILE A 285 5.53 -15.41 -11.18
C ILE A 285 6.97 -15.68 -11.63
N THR A 286 7.47 -16.91 -11.49
CA THR A 286 8.80 -17.31 -11.98
C THR A 286 8.93 -17.10 -13.49
N ALA A 287 7.89 -17.45 -14.27
CA ALA A 287 7.87 -17.19 -15.70
C ALA A 287 7.86 -15.68 -16.03
N VAL A 288 7.10 -14.87 -15.28
CA VAL A 288 7.12 -13.40 -15.43
C VAL A 288 8.50 -12.84 -15.12
N TRP A 289 9.15 -13.31 -14.06
CA TRP A 289 10.50 -12.88 -13.70
C TRP A 289 11.53 -13.26 -14.75
N ALA A 290 11.48 -14.48 -15.28
CA ALA A 290 12.33 -14.91 -16.38
C ALA A 290 12.13 -14.03 -17.63
N ALA A 291 10.89 -13.66 -17.96
CA ALA A 291 10.59 -12.77 -19.07
C ALA A 291 11.14 -11.34 -18.83
N ILE A 292 11.06 -10.81 -17.61
CA ILE A 292 11.68 -9.52 -17.23
C ILE A 292 13.20 -9.57 -17.44
N ARG A 293 13.87 -10.64 -16.96
CA ARG A 293 15.31 -10.82 -17.16
C ARG A 293 15.68 -10.87 -18.63
N ALA A 294 14.89 -11.60 -19.43
CA ALA A 294 15.15 -11.72 -20.86
C ALA A 294 14.94 -10.40 -21.62
N ALA A 295 13.92 -9.60 -21.24
CA ALA A 295 13.69 -8.25 -21.78
C ALA A 295 14.86 -7.32 -21.45
N ALA A 296 15.35 -7.37 -20.21
CA ALA A 296 16.53 -6.62 -19.76
C ALA A 296 17.80 -7.01 -20.54
N GLN A 297 18.07 -8.30 -20.73
CA GLN A 297 19.22 -8.80 -21.48
C GLN A 297 19.20 -8.37 -22.95
N ARG A 298 18.04 -8.43 -23.60
CA ARG A 298 17.88 -8.01 -25.00
C ARG A 298 17.78 -6.50 -25.16
N ARG A 299 17.62 -5.75 -24.06
CA ARG A 299 17.27 -4.32 -24.06
C ARG A 299 16.00 -4.01 -24.85
N GLU A 300 15.07 -4.96 -24.87
CA GLU A 300 13.83 -4.91 -25.64
C GLU A 300 12.62 -4.89 -24.71
N TRP A 301 11.87 -3.78 -24.75
CA TRP A 301 10.71 -3.55 -23.89
C TRP A 301 9.53 -3.13 -24.76
N PRO A 302 8.85 -4.08 -25.43
CA PRO A 302 7.80 -3.75 -26.37
C PRO A 302 6.61 -3.08 -25.67
N ALA A 303 6.01 -2.11 -26.37
CA ALA A 303 4.72 -1.57 -25.96
C ALA A 303 3.61 -2.59 -26.26
N SER A 304 2.63 -2.69 -25.36
CA SER A 304 1.44 -3.54 -25.53
C SER A 304 0.17 -2.67 -25.50
N PRO A 305 -0.25 -2.12 -26.66
CA PRO A 305 -1.39 -1.21 -26.71
C PRO A 305 -2.68 -1.86 -26.22
N SER A 306 -3.43 -1.16 -25.39
CA SER A 306 -4.74 -1.60 -24.88
C SER A 306 -5.59 -0.39 -24.51
N ARG A 307 -6.86 -0.61 -24.11
CA ARG A 307 -7.72 0.47 -23.58
C ARG A 307 -7.13 1.16 -22.35
N LEU A 308 -6.22 0.50 -21.63
CA LEU A 308 -5.55 1.09 -20.48
C LEU A 308 -4.54 2.18 -20.86
N CYS A 309 -4.16 2.27 -22.14
CA CYS A 309 -3.30 3.34 -22.64
C CYS A 309 -3.92 4.74 -22.44
N ASP A 310 -5.24 4.86 -22.37
CA ASP A 310 -5.92 6.14 -22.11
C ASP A 310 -5.65 6.69 -20.72
N TRP A 311 -5.20 5.83 -19.81
CA TRP A 311 -4.90 6.14 -18.41
C TRP A 311 -3.41 6.03 -18.09
N CYS A 312 -2.57 5.80 -19.11
CA CYS A 312 -1.13 5.63 -18.94
C CYS A 312 -0.43 7.00 -18.89
N SER A 313 0.26 7.29 -17.78
CA SER A 313 1.06 8.52 -17.58
C SER A 313 2.10 8.75 -18.68
N PHE A 314 2.56 7.69 -19.34
CA PHE A 314 3.61 7.73 -20.36
C PHE A 314 3.07 7.73 -21.80
N LYS A 315 1.75 7.87 -22.01
CA LYS A 315 1.13 7.80 -23.34
C LYS A 315 1.79 8.75 -24.34
N ALA A 316 2.07 9.99 -23.93
CA ALA A 316 2.66 11.03 -24.79
C ALA A 316 4.05 10.66 -25.32
N GLY A 317 4.86 9.92 -24.54
CA GLY A 317 6.18 9.44 -24.96
C GLY A 317 6.17 8.06 -25.62
N CYS A 318 5.03 7.38 -25.68
CA CYS A 318 4.97 5.98 -26.11
C CYS A 318 5.06 5.84 -27.65
N PRO A 319 5.89 4.94 -28.20
CA PRO A 319 6.01 4.73 -29.65
C PRO A 319 4.72 4.24 -30.30
N ALA A 320 3.90 3.50 -29.56
CA ALA A 320 2.58 3.06 -30.04
C ALA A 320 1.59 4.22 -30.25
N HIS A 321 1.92 5.42 -29.77
CA HIS A 321 1.14 6.65 -29.94
C HIS A 321 1.95 7.75 -30.63
N GLY A 322 3.00 7.39 -31.37
CA GLY A 322 3.84 8.34 -32.11
C GLY A 322 4.88 9.09 -31.27
N GLY A 323 5.02 8.76 -29.99
CA GLY A 323 6.04 9.32 -29.11
C GLY A 323 7.41 8.66 -29.29
N GLN A 324 8.41 9.18 -28.59
CA GLN A 324 9.76 8.63 -28.55
C GLN A 324 10.14 8.27 -27.12
N VAL A 325 10.66 7.06 -26.94
CA VAL A 325 11.23 6.62 -25.66
C VAL A 325 12.74 6.78 -25.68
N PRO A 326 13.36 7.12 -24.55
CA PRO A 326 14.80 7.11 -24.43
C PRO A 326 15.39 5.73 -24.81
N PRO A 327 16.65 5.66 -25.24
CA PRO A 327 17.36 4.39 -25.41
C PRO A 327 17.25 3.52 -24.14
N ALA A 328 17.01 2.21 -24.32
CA ALA A 328 16.91 1.29 -23.18
C ALA A 328 18.24 1.19 -22.44
N PRO A 329 18.30 1.42 -21.12
CA PRO A 329 19.57 1.30 -20.39
C PRO A 329 20.05 -0.15 -20.34
N VAL A 330 21.33 -0.33 -20.05
CA VAL A 330 21.84 -1.65 -19.61
C VAL A 330 21.30 -1.92 -18.21
N VAL A 331 20.78 -3.11 -17.96
CA VAL A 331 20.21 -3.48 -16.66
C VAL A 331 20.99 -4.65 -16.07
N GLU A 332 21.48 -4.46 -14.85
CA GLU A 332 22.14 -5.49 -14.05
C GLU A 332 21.26 -5.84 -12.86
N PHE A 333 20.95 -7.12 -12.68
CA PHE A 333 20.24 -7.59 -11.49
C PHE A 333 21.23 -7.94 -10.39
N THR A 334 21.09 -7.32 -9.23
CA THR A 334 21.87 -7.69 -8.05
C THR A 334 21.24 -8.92 -7.39
N PRO A 335 22.04 -9.92 -6.97
CA PRO A 335 21.53 -11.16 -6.40
C PRO A 335 20.54 -10.95 -5.26
N ALA A 336 19.57 -11.87 -5.16
CA ALA A 336 18.65 -11.92 -4.04
C ALA A 336 19.44 -12.17 -2.73
N SER A 337 19.47 -11.16 -1.87
CA SER A 337 19.90 -11.26 -0.46
C SER A 337 18.67 -11.44 0.43
#